data_AF-A0A8H5HUD3-F1
#
_entry.id   AF-A0A8H5HUD3-F1
#
_cell.length_a   1.000
_cell.length_b   1.000
_cell.length_c   1.000
_cell.angle_alpha   90.00
_cell.angle_beta   90.00
_cell.angle_gamma   90.00
#
_symmetry.space_group_name_H-M   'P 1'
#
loop_
_entity.id
_entity.type
_entity.pdbx_description
1 polymer ?
#
loop_
_entity_poly.entity_id
_entity_poly.type
_entity_poly.pdbx_seq_one_letter_code
_entity_poly.pdbx_strand_id
1 'polypeptide(L)'
;MASNEANGVHPSLEKLYQHCKAGLTQPGTKHLESTLYEVLDVKQHEGWSFIVIDAIDECMEADLVTRLLLNISKTCHVAVTSRFHPQAHNSWLVINLEVDLINADITLHIEEQSRKNKWSPKLSQEIHEALIKGSHGQFRWVDCQLKTLQALQTTRAIRKALHRLPKDLNSIYSDCLERIDMAHYQDVELIFLWLIYAKKPITLKAVEEILAIDLNEQTFDADDRINLEANLHKVVDSALVVINSTKDGKIVQLAHISVRDFLMLENERIGAKYIFDINDQLAHSIIAQTCIIYLLQFDNGARSYKLEDWPLAIYAAEFWPIHFSKVKNVEHILFQLCKRIMRDNSPQYLNWQKLYCLDDPTLSRFWLRLNPQDIETNIPKPLYYAAYQGWTNLLQDIIKEAQTQNATNMLNVLASNNIINIMGGRYGTPLQAAAFKNHIQTVDYLLSAGADPDIQGGEYGTALHAAAYMGHKEIVNALLKAGADVHIKKGIHGTALQAAANNGFVEIVDLLQADANSSD
;
A
#
# COMPACT_ATOMS: atom_id res chain seq x y z
N MET A 1 -1.02 42.46 14.21
CA MET A 1 -1.01 41.33 13.25
C MET A 1 0.25 40.50 13.47
N ALA A 2 0.38 39.93 14.67
CA ALA A 2 1.49 39.07 15.04
C ALA A 2 0.93 38.01 15.98
N SER A 3 0.73 36.78 15.48
CA SER A 3 0.61 35.54 16.25
C SER A 3 0.10 34.41 15.35
N ASN A 4 1.03 33.64 14.78
CA ASN A 4 0.90 32.17 14.61
C ASN A 4 2.21 31.50 14.15
N GLU A 5 3.38 32.07 14.47
CA GLU A 5 4.69 31.40 14.27
C GLU A 5 4.99 30.33 15.35
N ALA A 6 4.01 29.94 16.17
CA ALA A 6 4.26 29.13 17.37
C ALA A 6 4.51 27.63 17.10
N ASN A 7 4.29 27.11 15.88
CA ASN A 7 4.44 25.66 15.60
C ASN A 7 5.42 25.32 14.45
N GLY A 8 6.06 26.29 13.80
CA GLY A 8 7.01 26.02 12.71
C GLY A 8 6.41 25.33 11.45
N VAL A 9 5.08 25.23 11.36
CA VAL A 9 4.37 24.65 10.21
C VAL A 9 4.00 25.76 9.22
N HIS A 10 4.33 25.57 7.93
CA HIS A 10 4.04 26.56 6.89
C HIS A 10 2.52 26.81 6.76
N PRO A 11 2.05 28.07 6.63
CA PRO A 11 0.62 28.38 6.59
C PRO A 11 -0.18 27.64 5.52
N SER A 12 0.44 27.34 4.38
CA SER A 12 -0.18 26.56 3.30
C SER A 12 -0.43 25.11 3.68
N LEU A 13 0.45 24.51 4.50
CA LEU A 13 0.24 23.16 5.04
C LEU A 13 -0.92 23.17 6.03
N GLU A 14 -1.03 24.20 6.87
CA GLU A 14 -2.18 24.35 7.78
C GLU A 14 -3.47 24.55 6.99
N LYS A 15 -3.46 25.40 5.95
CA LYS A 15 -4.62 25.58 5.05
C LYS A 15 -5.01 24.27 4.37
N LEU A 16 -4.04 23.52 3.84
CA LEU A 16 -4.30 22.22 3.24
C LEU A 16 -4.87 21.25 4.28
N TYR A 17 -4.28 21.21 5.48
CA TYR A 17 -4.75 20.39 6.58
C TYR A 17 -6.21 20.70 6.93
N GLN A 18 -6.56 21.98 7.06
CA GLN A 18 -7.93 22.43 7.31
C GLN A 18 -8.88 22.18 6.13
N HIS A 19 -8.44 22.38 4.89
CA HIS A 19 -9.19 22.04 3.67
C HIS A 19 -9.47 20.53 3.60
N CYS A 20 -8.51 19.74 4.06
CA CYS A 20 -8.60 18.31 4.30
C CYS A 20 -9.35 17.96 5.59
N LYS A 21 -10.18 18.88 6.11
CA LYS A 21 -10.98 18.74 7.33
C LYS A 21 -10.14 18.37 8.56
N ALA A 22 -8.99 19.01 8.76
CA ALA A 22 -8.00 18.68 9.79
C ALA A 22 -7.38 17.27 9.61
N GLY A 23 -6.93 16.97 8.39
CA GLY A 23 -6.22 15.73 8.06
C GLY A 23 -7.10 14.48 7.93
N LEU A 24 -8.40 14.71 7.89
CA LEU A 24 -9.43 13.71 7.77
C LEU A 24 -9.48 13.17 6.33
N THR A 25 -9.49 14.02 5.31
CA THR A 25 -9.50 13.59 3.90
C THR A 25 -8.11 13.69 3.27
N GLN A 26 -7.68 12.66 2.52
CA GLN A 26 -6.40 12.73 1.82
C GLN A 26 -6.43 13.85 0.76
N PRO A 27 -5.43 14.73 0.72
CA PRO A 27 -5.35 15.76 -0.30
C PRO A 27 -5.14 15.12 -1.68
N GLY A 28 -5.92 15.59 -2.66
CA GLY A 28 -5.69 15.20 -4.06
C GLY A 28 -4.35 15.70 -4.58
N THR A 29 -3.80 15.05 -5.61
CA THR A 29 -2.46 15.34 -6.16
C THR A 29 -2.28 16.81 -6.55
N LYS A 30 -3.30 17.45 -7.13
CA LYS A 30 -3.25 18.89 -7.47
C LYS A 30 -3.12 19.80 -6.24
N HIS A 31 -3.79 19.45 -5.14
CA HIS A 31 -3.71 20.21 -3.89
C HIS A 31 -2.34 20.02 -3.22
N LEU A 32 -1.80 18.80 -3.24
CA LEU A 32 -0.44 18.50 -2.80
C LEU A 32 0.59 19.29 -3.61
N GLU A 33 0.47 19.27 -4.93
CA GLU A 33 1.34 20.01 -5.85
C GLU A 33 1.28 21.52 -5.56
N SER A 34 0.08 22.10 -5.47
CA SER A 34 -0.10 23.54 -5.18
C SER A 34 0.49 23.93 -3.83
N THR A 35 0.27 23.10 -2.80
CA THR A 35 0.81 23.34 -1.46
C THR A 35 2.32 23.24 -1.43
N LEU A 36 2.89 22.28 -2.16
CA LEU A 36 4.33 22.14 -2.31
C LEU A 36 4.95 23.36 -2.99
N TYR A 37 4.33 23.91 -4.05
CA TYR A 37 4.80 25.17 -4.64
C TYR A 37 4.75 26.34 -3.66
N GLU A 38 3.68 26.47 -2.88
CA GLU A 38 3.57 27.56 -1.90
C GLU A 38 4.60 27.43 -0.78
N VAL A 39 4.91 26.22 -0.32
CA VAL A 39 5.97 25.95 0.67
C VAL A 39 7.36 26.25 0.10
N LEU A 40 7.56 26.04 -1.20
CA LEU A 40 8.84 26.23 -1.87
C LEU A 40 9.03 27.64 -2.46
N ASP A 41 8.01 28.52 -2.42
CA ASP A 41 8.04 29.82 -3.08
C ASP A 41 9.18 30.70 -2.52
N VAL A 42 10.20 30.89 -3.37
CA VAL A 42 11.43 31.64 -3.11
C VAL A 42 11.15 33.10 -2.71
N LYS A 43 9.98 33.65 -3.05
CA LYS A 43 9.63 35.01 -2.60
C LYS A 43 9.45 35.15 -1.10
N GLN A 44 9.22 34.05 -0.36
CA GLN A 44 9.07 34.05 1.10
C GLN A 44 10.35 33.67 1.85
N HIS A 45 11.34 33.10 1.17
CA HIS A 45 12.59 32.65 1.77
C HIS A 45 13.76 33.36 1.08
N GLU A 46 14.53 34.20 1.79
CA GLU A 46 15.73 34.88 1.29
C GLU A 46 16.91 33.90 1.02
N GLY A 47 16.67 32.77 0.35
CA GLY A 47 17.66 31.72 0.15
C GLY A 47 17.32 30.73 -0.97
N TRP A 48 18.28 29.87 -1.29
CA TRP A 48 18.13 28.79 -2.28
C TRP A 48 17.48 27.56 -1.64
N SER A 49 16.35 27.13 -2.18
CA SER A 49 15.71 25.86 -1.81
C SER A 49 16.26 24.72 -2.66
N PHE A 50 16.65 23.62 -2.02
CA PHE A 50 17.13 22.40 -2.67
C PHE A 50 16.22 21.23 -2.34
N ILE A 51 15.84 20.45 -3.35
CA ILE A 51 15.17 19.17 -3.19
C ILE A 51 16.12 18.09 -3.70
N VAL A 52 16.39 17.10 -2.86
CA VAL A 52 17.17 15.92 -3.23
C VAL A 52 16.25 14.71 -3.18
N ILE A 53 16.14 14.02 -4.30
CA ILE A 53 15.37 12.77 -4.40
C ILE A 53 16.34 11.64 -4.67
N ASP A 54 16.43 10.73 -3.71
CA ASP A 54 17.26 9.56 -3.82
C ASP A 54 16.50 8.42 -4.53
N ALA A 55 17.18 7.77 -5.47
CA ALA A 55 16.77 6.59 -6.23
C ALA A 55 15.38 6.69 -6.86
N ILE A 56 15.15 7.69 -7.73
CA ILE A 56 13.85 7.91 -8.37
C ILE A 56 13.34 6.71 -9.19
N ASP A 57 14.24 5.86 -9.70
CA ASP A 57 13.88 4.64 -10.43
C ASP A 57 13.23 3.56 -9.54
N GLU A 58 13.27 3.72 -8.22
CA GLU A 58 12.55 2.86 -7.28
C GLU A 58 11.08 3.27 -7.13
N CYS A 59 10.71 4.47 -7.59
CA CYS A 59 9.35 4.98 -7.54
C CYS A 59 8.48 4.27 -8.59
N MET A 60 7.38 3.64 -8.15
CA MET A 60 6.41 3.02 -9.06
C MET A 60 5.79 4.02 -10.05
N GLU A 61 5.72 5.29 -9.67
CA GLU A 61 5.17 6.39 -10.49
C GLU A 61 6.27 7.38 -10.91
N ALA A 62 7.49 6.88 -11.15
CA ALA A 62 8.66 7.70 -11.48
C ALA A 62 8.39 8.73 -12.60
N ASP A 63 7.60 8.38 -13.63
CA ASP A 63 7.24 9.29 -14.72
C ASP A 63 6.38 10.48 -14.26
N LEU A 64 5.41 10.22 -13.37
CA LEU A 64 4.55 11.27 -12.80
C LEU A 64 5.36 12.19 -11.90
N VAL A 65 6.20 11.61 -11.04
CA VAL A 65 7.08 12.35 -10.13
C VAL A 65 8.09 13.18 -10.94
N THR A 66 8.73 12.62 -11.96
CA THR A 66 9.70 13.33 -12.80
C THR A 66 9.09 14.56 -13.49
N ARG A 67 7.85 14.44 -13.99
CA ARG A 67 7.11 15.59 -14.57
C ARG A 67 6.80 16.67 -13.54
N LEU A 68 6.42 16.28 -12.32
CA LEU A 68 6.21 17.20 -11.21
C LEU A 68 7.51 17.95 -10.88
N LEU A 69 8.63 17.23 -10.77
CA LEU A 69 9.94 17.81 -10.46
C LEU A 69 10.43 18.78 -11.53
N LEU A 70 10.15 18.52 -12.81
CA LEU A 70 10.45 19.45 -13.89
C LEU A 70 9.73 20.79 -13.70
N ASN A 71 8.47 20.79 -13.25
CA ASN A 71 7.77 22.04 -12.99
C ASN A 71 8.32 22.74 -11.73
N ILE A 72 8.64 21.99 -10.68
CA ILE A 72 9.24 22.49 -9.44
C ILE A 72 10.66 23.05 -9.67
N SER A 73 11.43 22.51 -10.62
CA SER A 73 12.77 22.98 -10.95
C SER A 73 12.81 24.43 -11.47
N LYS A 74 11.65 25.00 -11.85
CA LYS A 74 11.52 26.41 -12.21
C LYS A 74 11.60 27.35 -11.00
N THR A 75 11.30 26.84 -9.81
CA THR A 75 11.27 27.62 -8.57
C THR A 75 12.38 27.22 -7.60
N CYS A 76 12.88 25.99 -7.61
CA CYS A 76 13.95 25.55 -6.72
C CYS A 76 14.98 24.67 -7.42
N HIS A 77 16.13 24.45 -6.78
CA HIS A 77 17.13 23.51 -7.28
C HIS A 77 16.71 22.08 -6.96
N VAL A 78 16.76 21.19 -7.95
CA VAL A 78 16.38 19.78 -7.78
C VAL A 78 17.55 18.90 -8.18
N ALA A 79 17.93 17.97 -7.31
CA ALA A 79 18.89 16.93 -7.57
C ALA A 79 18.21 15.56 -7.43
N VAL A 80 18.47 14.66 -8.37
CA VAL A 80 17.86 13.34 -8.40
C VAL A 80 18.94 12.30 -8.67
N THR A 81 18.95 11.20 -7.91
CA THR A 81 19.82 10.05 -8.21
C THR A 81 18.99 8.97 -8.91
N SER A 82 19.60 8.29 -9.88
CA SER A 82 18.99 7.15 -10.55
C SER A 82 20.04 6.20 -11.11
N ARG A 83 19.70 4.91 -11.19
CA ARG A 83 20.54 3.89 -11.87
C ARG A 83 20.45 3.98 -13.39
N PHE A 84 19.30 4.41 -13.91
CA PHE A 84 19.05 4.48 -15.34
C PHE A 84 18.85 5.92 -15.75
N HIS A 85 19.26 6.24 -16.98
CA HIS A 85 18.94 7.53 -17.55
C HIS A 85 17.41 7.61 -17.71
N PRO A 86 16.70 8.57 -17.07
CA PRO A 86 15.29 8.78 -17.35
C PRO A 86 15.18 9.11 -18.83
N GLN A 87 14.48 8.29 -19.63
CA GLN A 87 14.33 8.59 -21.04
C GLN A 87 13.61 9.93 -21.20
N ALA A 88 14.18 10.81 -22.02
CA ALA A 88 13.48 11.84 -22.78
C ALA A 88 13.13 13.21 -22.15
N HIS A 89 13.97 13.81 -21.30
CA HIS A 89 13.91 15.28 -21.11
C HIS A 89 15.30 15.92 -21.14
N ASN A 90 15.64 16.58 -22.26
CA ASN A 90 16.88 17.33 -22.53
C ASN A 90 17.13 18.54 -21.58
N SER A 91 16.43 18.62 -20.44
CA SER A 91 16.41 19.77 -19.54
C SER A 91 17.23 19.55 -18.26
N TRP A 92 17.68 18.33 -17.98
CA TRP A 92 18.46 18.01 -16.79
C TRP A 92 19.96 18.01 -17.07
N LEU A 93 20.74 18.58 -16.15
CA LEU A 93 22.19 18.36 -16.11
C LEU A 93 22.44 16.95 -15.55
N VAL A 94 23.04 16.08 -16.36
CA VAL A 94 23.35 14.70 -15.96
C VAL A 94 24.82 14.63 -15.55
N ILE A 95 25.06 14.19 -14.31
CA ILE A 95 26.40 13.89 -13.80
C ILE A 95 26.52 12.38 -13.70
N ASN A 96 27.30 11.78 -14.59
CA ASN A 96 27.61 10.36 -14.51
C ASN A 96 28.65 10.15 -13.41
N LEU A 97 28.35 9.29 -12.44
CA LEU A 97 29.32 8.90 -11.43
C LEU A 97 30.32 7.94 -12.05
N GLU A 98 31.57 8.39 -12.19
CA GLU A 98 32.65 7.59 -12.76
C GLU A 98 33.09 6.47 -11.80
N VAL A 99 33.42 5.31 -12.36
CA VAL A 99 33.85 4.11 -11.61
C VAL A 99 35.11 4.38 -10.79
N ASP A 100 36.01 5.24 -11.26
CA ASP A 100 37.27 5.54 -10.57
C ASP A 100 37.05 6.33 -9.27
N LEU A 101 36.06 7.23 -9.24
CA LEU A 101 35.67 7.95 -8.02
C LEU A 101 35.07 7.00 -6.98
N ILE A 102 34.23 6.06 -7.43
CA ILE A 102 33.65 5.02 -6.57
C ILE A 102 34.75 4.16 -5.92
N ASN A 103 35.77 3.76 -6.69
CA ASN A 103 36.89 2.97 -6.17
C ASN A 103 37.75 3.74 -5.15
N ALA A 104 37.89 5.06 -5.30
CA ALA A 104 38.55 5.90 -4.33
C ALA A 104 37.78 5.95 -3.01
N ASP A 105 36.45 6.11 -3.07
CA ASP A 105 35.61 6.11 -1.88
C ASP A 105 35.56 4.72 -1.20
N ILE A 106 35.55 3.63 -1.97
CA ILE A 106 35.67 2.26 -1.43
C ILE A 106 37.00 2.10 -0.69
N THR A 107 38.09 2.63 -1.25
CA THR A 107 39.41 2.61 -0.61
C THR A 107 39.37 3.30 0.75
N LEU A 108 38.81 4.51 0.82
CA LEU A 108 38.65 5.24 2.08
C LEU A 108 37.83 4.47 3.11
N HIS A 109 36.73 3.83 2.68
CA HIS A 109 35.90 3.00 3.57
C HIS A 109 36.68 1.81 4.13
N ILE A 110 37.42 1.07 3.29
CA ILE A 110 38.22 -0.08 3.74
C ILE A 110 39.30 0.37 4.73
N GLU A 111 39.97 1.50 4.46
CA GLU A 111 40.98 2.05 5.37
C GLU A 111 40.38 2.43 6.73
N GLU A 112 39.23 3.11 6.73
CA GLU A 112 38.53 3.50 7.96
C GLU A 112 38.15 2.26 8.79
N GLN A 113 37.59 1.24 8.14
CA GLN A 113 37.22 -0.01 8.80
C GLN A 113 38.46 -0.77 9.30
N SER A 114 39.57 -0.75 8.56
CA SER A 114 40.84 -1.36 9.00
C SER A 114 41.38 -0.70 10.27
N ARG A 115 41.29 0.65 10.36
CA ARG A 115 41.67 1.41 11.57
C ARG A 115 40.77 1.07 12.74
N LYS A 116 39.44 1.01 12.55
CA LYS A 116 38.46 0.66 13.60
C LYS A 116 38.73 -0.75 14.17
N ASN A 117 39.06 -1.71 13.30
CA ASN A 117 39.33 -3.10 13.70
C ASN A 117 40.76 -3.35 14.17
N LYS A 118 41.63 -2.33 14.16
CA LYS A 118 43.03 -2.41 14.60
C LYS A 118 43.82 -3.53 13.91
N TRP A 119 43.54 -3.79 12.64
CA TRP A 119 44.32 -4.76 11.86
C TRP A 119 45.74 -4.25 11.63
N SER A 120 46.71 -5.18 11.59
CA SER A 120 48.11 -4.81 11.30
C SER A 120 48.21 -4.14 9.91
N PRO A 121 49.19 -3.25 9.68
CA PRO A 121 49.35 -2.58 8.38
C PRO A 121 49.46 -3.57 7.21
N LYS A 122 50.21 -4.66 7.40
CA LYS A 122 50.36 -5.72 6.41
C LYS A 122 49.03 -6.41 6.08
N LEU A 123 48.25 -6.76 7.10
CA LEU A 123 46.94 -7.39 6.90
C LEU A 123 45.95 -6.43 6.24
N SER A 124 45.98 -5.14 6.62
CA SER A 124 45.11 -4.12 6.05
C SER A 124 45.38 -3.93 4.55
N GLN A 125 46.65 -3.97 4.14
CA GLN A 125 47.02 -3.95 2.72
C GLN A 125 46.53 -5.20 1.98
N GLU A 126 46.71 -6.40 2.54
CA GLU A 126 46.20 -7.64 1.95
C GLU A 126 44.67 -7.61 1.75
N ILE A 127 43.93 -7.07 2.73
CA ILE A 127 42.47 -6.89 2.66
C ILE A 127 42.10 -5.87 1.58
N HIS A 128 42.77 -4.72 1.57
CA HIS A 128 42.52 -3.65 0.59
C HIS A 128 42.69 -4.14 -0.85
N GLU A 129 43.83 -4.77 -1.16
CA GLU A 129 44.12 -5.27 -2.52
C GLU A 129 43.08 -6.30 -2.97
N ALA A 130 42.67 -7.20 -2.08
CA ALA A 130 41.69 -8.24 -2.39
C ALA A 130 40.27 -7.67 -2.60
N LEU A 131 39.83 -6.76 -1.72
CA LEU A 131 38.49 -6.20 -1.79
C LEU A 131 38.33 -5.20 -2.93
N ILE A 132 39.33 -4.35 -3.21
CA ILE A 132 39.28 -3.44 -4.37
C ILE A 132 39.17 -4.25 -5.67
N LYS A 133 40.02 -5.28 -5.81
CA LYS A 133 40.01 -6.13 -7.00
C LYS A 133 38.68 -6.86 -7.21
N GLY A 134 38.01 -7.27 -6.13
CA GLY A 134 36.73 -7.99 -6.19
C GLY A 134 35.48 -7.10 -6.16
N SER A 135 35.60 -5.83 -5.75
CA SER A 135 34.44 -4.96 -5.53
C SER A 135 33.65 -4.66 -6.79
N HIS A 136 34.33 -4.52 -7.94
CA HIS A 136 33.73 -4.07 -9.19
C HIS A 136 32.82 -2.83 -9.03
N GLY A 137 33.21 -1.90 -8.14
CA GLY A 137 32.43 -0.69 -7.81
C GLY A 137 31.21 -0.91 -6.90
N GLN A 138 31.02 -2.12 -6.36
CA GLN A 138 29.87 -2.45 -5.51
C GLN A 138 30.21 -2.27 -4.02
N PHE A 139 29.89 -1.09 -3.48
CA PHE A 139 30.03 -0.79 -2.05
C PHE A 139 29.38 -1.85 -1.15
N ARG A 140 28.18 -2.30 -1.50
CA ARG A 140 27.44 -3.27 -0.70
C ARG A 140 28.17 -4.62 -0.61
N TRP A 141 28.81 -5.06 -1.69
CA TRP A 141 29.62 -6.28 -1.69
C TRP A 141 30.78 -6.13 -0.71
N VAL A 142 31.51 -5.01 -0.77
CA VAL A 142 32.64 -4.71 0.13
C VAL A 142 32.19 -4.67 1.59
N ASP A 143 31.06 -4.03 1.88
CA ASP A 143 30.54 -3.92 3.23
C ASP A 143 30.14 -5.29 3.82
N CYS A 144 29.52 -6.16 3.01
CA CYS A 144 29.26 -7.54 3.40
C CYS A 144 30.56 -8.30 3.71
N GLN A 145 31.58 -8.19 2.83
CA GLN A 145 32.86 -8.86 3.06
C GLN A 145 33.56 -8.35 4.32
N LEU A 146 33.58 -7.03 4.54
CA LEU A 146 34.19 -6.44 5.74
C LEU A 146 33.52 -6.98 7.00
N LYS A 147 32.19 -7.05 7.06
CA LYS A 147 31.47 -7.65 8.20
C LYS A 147 31.87 -9.11 8.44
N THR A 148 31.99 -9.91 7.37
CA THR A 148 32.47 -11.30 7.48
C THR A 148 33.88 -11.36 8.03
N LEU A 149 34.80 -10.53 7.53
CA LEU A 149 36.19 -10.50 7.98
C LEU A 149 36.33 -10.03 9.44
N GLN A 150 35.49 -9.06 9.85
CA GLN A 150 35.45 -8.53 11.21
C GLN A 150 34.99 -9.57 12.24
N ALA A 151 34.12 -10.50 11.85
CA ALA A 151 33.67 -11.58 12.72
C ALA A 151 34.76 -12.65 12.97
N LEU A 152 35.85 -12.66 12.21
CA LEU A 152 36.91 -13.66 12.31
C LEU A 152 37.95 -13.27 13.38
N GLN A 153 38.19 -14.18 14.33
CA GLN A 153 39.07 -13.92 15.46
C GLN A 153 40.57 -13.99 15.16
N THR A 154 40.98 -14.62 14.05
CA THR A 154 42.40 -14.85 13.75
C THR A 154 42.79 -14.36 12.38
N THR A 155 44.01 -13.82 12.26
CA THR A 155 44.58 -13.39 10.98
C THR A 155 44.66 -14.54 9.96
N ARG A 156 44.88 -15.77 10.42
CA ARG A 156 44.88 -16.96 9.55
C ARG A 156 43.49 -17.20 8.94
N ALA A 157 42.44 -17.07 9.74
CA ALA A 157 41.07 -17.20 9.25
C ALA A 157 40.73 -16.10 8.25
N ILE A 158 41.10 -14.84 8.54
CA ILE A 158 40.92 -13.70 7.61
C ILE A 158 41.59 -13.98 6.26
N ARG A 159 42.86 -14.38 6.24
CA ARG A 159 43.56 -14.73 4.98
C ARG A 159 42.89 -15.87 4.23
N LYS A 160 42.39 -16.89 4.93
CA LYS A 160 41.65 -17.99 4.30
C LYS A 160 40.35 -17.51 3.66
N ALA A 161 39.65 -16.56 4.29
CA ALA A 161 38.45 -15.94 3.74
C ALA A 161 38.76 -15.06 2.52
N LEU A 162 39.86 -14.29 2.55
CA LEU A 162 40.31 -13.50 1.39
C LEU A 162 40.62 -14.35 0.15
N HIS A 163 41.03 -15.60 0.32
CA HIS A 163 41.23 -16.54 -0.80
C HIS A 163 39.92 -17.15 -1.34
N ARG A 164 38.79 -16.96 -0.66
CA ARG A 164 37.48 -17.53 -0.99
C ARG A 164 36.40 -16.45 -1.07
N LEU A 165 36.75 -15.30 -1.63
CA LEU A 165 35.82 -14.19 -1.79
C LEU A 165 34.71 -14.57 -2.78
N PRO A 166 33.45 -14.20 -2.51
CA PRO A 166 32.33 -14.39 -3.42
C PRO A 166 32.55 -13.63 -4.74
N LYS A 167 32.02 -14.15 -5.84
CA LYS A 167 32.24 -13.57 -7.18
C LYS A 167 31.56 -12.22 -7.34
N ASP A 168 30.34 -12.10 -6.82
CA ASP A 168 29.49 -10.91 -6.95
C ASP A 168 28.48 -10.87 -5.80
N LEU A 169 27.70 -9.79 -5.73
CA LEU A 169 26.71 -9.60 -4.67
C LEU A 169 25.60 -10.66 -4.70
N ASN A 170 25.24 -11.18 -5.88
CA ASN A 170 24.22 -12.21 -6.03
C ASN A 170 24.68 -13.55 -5.45
N SER A 171 25.96 -13.90 -5.59
CA SER A 171 26.54 -15.08 -4.96
C SER A 171 26.48 -15.00 -3.43
N ILE A 172 26.70 -13.81 -2.84
CA ILE A 172 26.54 -13.60 -1.40
C ILE A 172 25.09 -13.89 -0.98
N TYR A 173 24.12 -13.34 -1.72
CA TYR A 173 22.70 -13.54 -1.40
C TYR A 173 22.28 -15.01 -1.56
N SER A 174 22.73 -15.69 -2.62
CA SER A 174 22.51 -17.13 -2.81
C SER A 174 23.05 -17.93 -1.63
N ASP A 175 24.30 -17.69 -1.23
CA ASP A 175 24.93 -18.36 -0.08
C ASP A 175 24.22 -18.05 1.23
N CYS A 176 23.64 -16.86 1.38
CA CYS A 176 22.81 -16.52 2.54
C CYS A 176 21.51 -17.32 2.55
N LEU A 177 20.82 -17.44 1.40
CA LEU A 177 19.56 -18.19 1.30
C LEU A 177 19.77 -19.70 1.52
N GLU A 178 20.83 -20.28 0.96
CA GLU A 178 21.14 -21.71 1.12
C GLU A 178 21.56 -22.10 2.55
N ARG A 179 21.97 -21.13 3.37
CA ARG A 179 22.33 -21.33 4.78
C ARG A 179 21.13 -21.28 5.73
N ILE A 180 19.95 -20.88 5.25
CA ILE A 180 18.74 -20.85 6.06
C ILE A 180 18.38 -22.28 6.43
N ASP A 181 18.02 -22.51 7.69
CA ASP A 181 17.52 -23.82 8.12
C ASP A 181 16.15 -24.08 7.46
N MET A 182 15.93 -25.29 6.94
CA MET A 182 14.65 -25.71 6.36
C MET A 182 13.46 -25.44 7.30
N ALA A 183 13.68 -25.50 8.62
CA ALA A 183 12.67 -25.21 9.63
C ALA A 183 12.15 -23.77 9.58
N HIS A 184 12.92 -22.83 9.02
CA HIS A 184 12.59 -21.40 8.95
C HIS A 184 12.16 -20.95 7.54
N TYR A 185 11.99 -21.86 6.58
CA TYR A 185 11.66 -21.47 5.20
C TYR A 185 10.34 -20.73 5.11
N GLN A 186 9.29 -21.21 5.78
CA GLN A 186 7.99 -20.53 5.77
C GLN A 186 8.07 -19.13 6.41
N ASP A 187 8.78 -19.00 7.53
CA ASP A 187 8.97 -17.72 8.21
C ASP A 187 9.70 -16.71 7.31
N VAL A 188 10.80 -17.14 6.68
CA VAL A 188 11.60 -16.26 5.83
C VAL A 188 10.84 -15.87 4.57
N GLU A 189 10.09 -16.80 3.98
CA GLU A 189 9.21 -16.51 2.85
C GLU A 189 8.21 -15.41 3.20
N LEU A 190 7.51 -15.55 4.34
CA LEU A 190 6.59 -14.53 4.84
C LEU A 190 7.27 -13.19 5.07
N ILE A 191 8.45 -13.18 5.71
CA ILE A 191 9.22 -11.95 5.91
C ILE A 191 9.50 -11.29 4.56
N PHE A 192 10.01 -12.01 3.57
CA PHE A 192 10.32 -11.42 2.27
C PHE A 192 9.06 -10.91 1.55
N LEU A 193 7.98 -11.69 1.50
CA LEU A 193 6.73 -11.26 0.88
C LEU A 193 6.24 -9.94 1.47
N TRP A 194 6.22 -9.84 2.80
CA TRP A 194 5.79 -8.65 3.50
C TRP A 194 6.74 -7.47 3.31
N LEU A 195 8.06 -7.66 3.41
CA LEU A 195 9.02 -6.58 3.21
C LEU A 195 9.03 -6.02 1.78
N ILE A 196 8.66 -6.84 0.79
CA ILE A 196 8.67 -6.45 -0.61
C ILE A 196 7.34 -5.80 -1.03
N TYR A 197 6.21 -6.35 -0.59
CA TYR A 197 4.88 -5.97 -1.11
C TYR A 197 4.02 -5.18 -0.14
N ALA A 198 4.44 -5.00 1.12
CA ALA A 198 3.70 -4.16 2.05
C ALA A 198 3.58 -2.71 1.57
N LYS A 199 2.44 -2.08 1.86
CA LYS A 199 2.14 -0.70 1.48
C LYS A 199 2.78 0.35 2.37
N LYS A 200 3.29 -0.05 3.55
CA LYS A 200 3.98 0.78 4.52
C LYS A 200 5.10 -0.05 5.18
N PRO A 201 6.16 0.58 5.70
CA PRO A 201 7.18 -0.11 6.48
C PRO A 201 6.55 -0.89 7.64
N ILE A 202 6.96 -2.15 7.81
CA ILE A 202 6.40 -3.04 8.82
C ILE A 202 7.23 -2.95 10.11
N THR A 203 6.54 -2.80 11.24
CA THR A 203 7.20 -2.77 12.55
C THR A 203 7.67 -4.16 12.95
N LEU A 204 8.71 -4.23 13.79
CA LEU A 204 9.20 -5.49 14.35
C LEU A 204 8.07 -6.31 14.99
N LYS A 205 7.28 -5.68 15.86
CA LYS A 205 6.15 -6.34 16.52
C LYS A 205 5.12 -6.86 15.52
N ALA A 206 4.84 -6.11 14.45
CA ALA A 206 3.91 -6.58 13.41
C ALA A 206 4.45 -7.80 12.64
N VAL A 207 5.76 -7.89 12.41
CA VAL A 207 6.37 -9.12 11.85
C VAL A 207 6.21 -10.30 12.81
N GLU A 208 6.36 -10.09 14.12
CA GLU A 208 6.14 -11.14 15.13
C GLU A 208 4.68 -11.63 15.12
N GLU A 209 3.69 -10.75 14.91
CA GLU A 209 2.28 -11.17 14.69
C GLU A 209 2.11 -11.95 13.39
N ILE A 210 2.76 -11.52 12.30
CA ILE A 210 2.67 -12.17 10.98
C ILE A 210 3.17 -13.62 11.07
N LEU A 211 4.28 -13.84 11.76
CA LEU A 211 4.87 -15.17 11.94
C LEU A 211 4.07 -16.07 12.89
N ALA A 212 3.27 -15.48 13.78
CA ALA A 212 2.37 -16.21 14.68
C ALA A 212 1.03 -16.60 14.02
N ILE A 213 0.83 -16.30 12.74
CA ILE A 213 -0.38 -16.67 11.99
C ILE A 213 -0.12 -17.97 11.23
N ASP A 214 -0.91 -18.99 11.54
CA ASP A 214 -0.95 -20.23 10.77
C ASP A 214 -1.93 -20.08 9.60
N LEU A 215 -1.41 -20.10 8.38
CA LEU A 215 -2.21 -19.98 7.15
C LEU A 215 -2.99 -21.26 6.82
N ASN A 216 -2.52 -22.43 7.27
CA ASN A 216 -3.16 -23.71 7.01
C ASN A 216 -4.37 -23.89 7.94
N GLU A 217 -4.16 -23.67 9.25
CA GLU A 217 -5.22 -23.75 10.26
C GLU A 217 -6.09 -22.49 10.30
N GLN A 218 -5.63 -21.39 9.68
CA GLN A 218 -6.30 -20.09 9.64
C GLN A 218 -6.52 -19.50 11.02
N THR A 219 -5.51 -19.63 11.88
CA THR A 219 -5.51 -19.21 13.29
C THR A 219 -4.36 -18.26 13.58
N PHE A 220 -4.49 -17.51 14.67
CA PHE A 220 -3.52 -16.59 15.21
C PHE A 220 -3.46 -16.83 16.71
N ASP A 221 -2.27 -17.17 17.21
CA ASP A 221 -2.04 -17.31 18.64
C ASP A 221 -0.97 -16.30 19.09
N ALA A 222 -1.32 -15.48 20.08
CA ALA A 222 -0.38 -14.52 20.64
C ALA A 222 0.78 -15.19 21.40
N ASP A 223 0.59 -16.43 21.87
CA ASP A 223 1.62 -17.19 22.56
C ASP A 223 2.68 -17.77 21.60
N ASP A 224 2.36 -17.86 20.30
CA ASP A 224 3.28 -18.31 19.25
C ASP A 224 4.22 -17.19 18.74
N ARG A 225 4.13 -15.98 19.32
CA ARG A 225 5.00 -14.85 18.96
C ARG A 225 6.47 -15.15 19.25
N ILE A 226 7.28 -15.12 18.19
CA ILE A 226 8.74 -15.27 18.30
C ILE A 226 9.35 -13.92 18.67
N ASN A 227 10.25 -13.88 19.67
CA ASN A 227 11.08 -12.70 19.92
C ASN A 227 12.11 -12.55 18.79
N LEU A 228 11.73 -11.82 17.75
CA LEU A 228 12.52 -11.68 16.54
C LEU A 228 13.70 -10.74 16.76
N GLU A 229 13.60 -9.79 17.69
CA GLU A 229 14.73 -8.91 18.02
C GLU A 229 15.99 -9.69 18.40
N ALA A 230 15.82 -10.67 19.30
CA ALA A 230 16.92 -11.47 19.80
C ALA A 230 17.34 -12.60 18.84
N ASN A 231 16.46 -13.00 17.91
CA ASN A 231 16.64 -14.22 17.12
C ASN A 231 16.67 -14.01 15.61
N LEU A 232 16.49 -12.79 15.08
CA LEU A 232 16.46 -12.54 13.64
C LEU A 232 17.67 -13.11 12.93
N HIS A 233 18.87 -12.95 13.50
CA HIS A 233 20.12 -13.46 12.95
C HIS A 233 20.22 -15.00 12.87
N LYS A 234 19.35 -15.73 13.58
CA LYS A 234 19.22 -17.20 13.50
C LYS A 234 18.23 -17.61 12.40
N VAL A 235 17.26 -16.75 12.10
CA VAL A 235 16.23 -16.98 11.09
C VAL A 235 16.73 -16.57 9.71
N VAL A 236 17.34 -15.38 9.60
CA VAL A 236 17.80 -14.79 8.33
C VAL A 236 19.09 -13.99 8.53
N ASP A 237 19.99 -14.08 7.55
CA ASP A 237 21.28 -13.37 7.58
C ASP A 237 21.07 -11.84 7.51
N SER A 238 21.83 -11.10 8.31
CA SER A 238 21.87 -9.62 8.33
C SER A 238 22.24 -8.98 6.99
N ALA A 239 22.85 -9.74 6.08
CA ALA A 239 23.09 -9.31 4.71
C ALA A 239 21.79 -9.11 3.91
N LEU A 240 20.70 -9.78 4.31
CA LEU A 240 19.39 -9.80 3.64
C LEU A 240 18.35 -8.94 4.37
N VAL A 241 18.25 -9.06 5.70
CA VAL A 241 17.22 -8.37 6.51
C VAL A 241 17.87 -7.72 7.73
N VAL A 242 17.44 -6.50 8.07
CA VAL A 242 17.92 -5.76 9.24
C VAL A 242 16.77 -5.13 10.02
N ILE A 243 17.04 -4.86 11.31
CA ILE A 243 16.15 -4.10 12.18
C ILE A 243 16.73 -2.71 12.37
N ASN A 244 15.94 -1.69 12.03
CA ASN A 244 16.32 -0.29 12.23
C ASN A 244 15.46 0.36 13.32
N SER A 245 16.09 1.16 14.16
CA SER A 245 15.38 1.99 15.14
C SER A 245 14.99 3.34 14.53
N THR A 246 13.70 3.63 14.53
CA THR A 246 13.12 4.92 14.13
C THR A 246 12.55 5.64 15.35
N LYS A 247 12.09 6.89 15.17
CA LYS A 247 11.41 7.64 16.23
C LYS A 247 10.13 6.95 16.72
N ASP A 248 9.46 6.21 15.83
CA ASP A 248 8.17 5.56 16.07
C ASP A 248 8.30 4.08 16.45
N GLY A 249 9.53 3.58 16.61
CA GLY A 249 9.81 2.21 17.02
C GLY A 249 10.80 1.48 16.09
N LYS A 250 10.91 0.16 16.28
CA LYS A 250 11.77 -0.69 15.45
C LYS A 250 11.02 -1.18 14.22
N ILE A 251 11.62 -1.00 13.05
CA ILE A 251 11.11 -1.50 11.78
C ILE A 251 12.01 -2.61 11.25
N VAL A 252 11.40 -3.59 10.58
CA VAL A 252 12.13 -4.62 9.84
C VAL A 252 12.16 -4.19 8.39
N GLN A 253 13.32 -4.28 7.76
CA GLN A 253 13.50 -3.91 6.37
C GLN A 253 14.54 -4.80 5.70
N LEU A 254 14.48 -4.85 4.36
CA LEU A 254 15.57 -5.41 3.59
C LEU A 254 16.84 -4.62 3.89
N ALA A 255 17.96 -5.34 4.00
CA ALA A 255 19.24 -4.75 4.37
C ALA A 255 19.76 -3.78 3.30
N HIS A 256 19.30 -3.94 2.06
CA HIS A 256 19.50 -3.04 0.93
C HIS A 256 18.49 -3.37 -0.18
N ILE A 257 18.13 -2.42 -1.05
CA ILE A 257 17.18 -2.69 -2.14
C ILE A 257 17.68 -3.75 -3.12
N SER A 258 18.99 -3.89 -3.29
CA SER A 258 19.57 -4.93 -4.14
C SER A 258 19.16 -6.35 -3.71
N VAL A 259 18.74 -6.55 -2.46
CA VAL A 259 18.13 -7.81 -1.99
C VAL A 259 16.77 -8.02 -2.65
N ARG A 260 15.92 -6.97 -2.70
CA ARG A 260 14.64 -6.99 -3.42
C ARG A 260 14.86 -7.34 -4.87
N ASP A 261 15.77 -6.62 -5.52
CA ASP A 261 16.06 -6.84 -6.94
C ASP A 261 16.51 -8.27 -7.17
N PHE A 262 17.43 -8.79 -6.35
CA PHE A 262 17.88 -10.17 -6.42
C PHE A 262 16.74 -11.19 -6.29
N LEU A 263 15.86 -11.03 -5.30
CA LEU A 263 14.71 -11.92 -5.11
C LEU A 263 13.71 -11.86 -6.27
N MET A 264 13.59 -10.70 -6.93
CA MET A 264 12.63 -10.47 -8.02
C MET A 264 13.18 -10.78 -9.43
N LEU A 265 14.49 -10.98 -9.60
CA LEU A 265 15.09 -11.24 -10.92
C LEU A 265 14.52 -12.52 -11.55
N GLU A 266 13.93 -12.44 -12.75
CA GLU A 266 13.29 -13.57 -13.47
C GLU A 266 14.25 -14.67 -13.98
N ASN A 267 15.56 -14.53 -13.80
CA ASN A 267 16.54 -15.44 -14.42
C ASN A 267 16.62 -16.83 -13.76
N GLU A 268 16.38 -17.88 -14.55
CA GLU A 268 16.29 -19.31 -14.19
C GLU A 268 17.60 -19.98 -13.71
N ARG A 269 18.71 -19.25 -13.56
CA ARG A 269 20.05 -19.84 -13.39
C ARG A 269 20.60 -19.88 -11.96
N ILE A 270 19.83 -19.48 -10.95
CA ILE A 270 20.30 -19.46 -9.54
C ILE A 270 19.42 -20.41 -8.72
N GLY A 271 19.99 -21.57 -8.36
CA GLY A 271 19.28 -22.68 -7.70
C GLY A 271 18.64 -22.31 -6.35
N ALA A 272 19.24 -21.39 -5.59
CA ALA A 272 18.70 -20.92 -4.31
C ALA A 272 17.37 -20.16 -4.43
N LYS A 273 17.03 -19.65 -5.63
CA LYS A 273 15.77 -18.93 -5.87
C LYS A 273 14.55 -19.85 -5.80
N TYR A 274 14.68 -21.11 -6.22
CA TYR A 274 13.57 -22.07 -6.16
C TYR A 274 13.10 -22.39 -4.74
N ILE A 275 13.86 -21.96 -3.72
CA ILE A 275 13.46 -22.10 -2.33
C ILE A 275 12.27 -21.17 -2.01
N PHE A 276 12.18 -20.00 -2.67
CA PHE A 276 11.17 -18.97 -2.38
C PHE A 276 10.52 -18.47 -3.68
N ASP A 277 9.30 -18.93 -3.99
CA ASP A 277 8.55 -18.55 -5.21
C ASP A 277 7.80 -17.22 -5.00
N ILE A 278 8.56 -16.14 -4.85
CA ILE A 278 8.01 -14.81 -4.60
C ILE A 278 7.52 -14.20 -5.92
N ASN A 279 6.21 -14.20 -6.12
CA ASN A 279 5.56 -13.50 -7.21
C ASN A 279 4.42 -12.59 -6.72
N ASP A 280 4.04 -11.61 -7.55
CA ASP A 280 3.06 -10.57 -7.20
C ASP A 280 1.70 -11.14 -6.78
N GLN A 281 1.23 -12.19 -7.47
CA GLN A 281 -0.08 -12.79 -7.21
C GLN A 281 -0.08 -13.58 -5.89
N LEU A 282 0.96 -14.39 -5.66
CA LEU A 282 1.12 -15.13 -4.41
C LEU A 282 1.28 -14.16 -3.23
N ALA A 283 2.09 -13.12 -3.36
CA ALA A 283 2.31 -12.14 -2.31
C ALA A 283 1.04 -11.39 -1.93
N HIS A 284 0.29 -10.90 -2.93
CA HIS A 284 -0.97 -10.22 -2.67
C HIS A 284 -2.02 -11.17 -2.06
N SER A 285 -2.05 -12.44 -2.48
CA SER A 285 -2.92 -13.46 -1.89
C SER A 285 -2.56 -13.72 -0.43
N ILE A 286 -1.31 -14.07 -0.13
CA ILE A 286 -0.84 -14.40 1.22
C ILE A 286 -1.04 -13.23 2.17
N ILE A 287 -0.62 -12.00 1.80
CA ILE A 287 -0.80 -10.83 2.66
C ILE A 287 -2.28 -10.59 2.96
N ALA A 288 -3.16 -10.70 1.96
CA ALA A 288 -4.60 -10.57 2.18
C ALA A 288 -5.13 -11.66 3.14
N GLN A 289 -4.70 -12.91 2.97
CA GLN A 289 -5.08 -14.01 3.87
C GLN A 289 -4.62 -13.73 5.31
N THR A 290 -3.33 -13.41 5.51
CA THR A 290 -2.75 -13.07 6.82
C THR A 290 -3.54 -11.94 7.49
N CYS A 291 -3.81 -10.85 6.77
CA CYS A 291 -4.59 -9.74 7.32
C CYS A 291 -6.02 -10.15 7.71
N ILE A 292 -6.71 -10.91 6.87
CA ILE A 292 -8.09 -11.33 7.17
C ILE A 292 -8.13 -12.31 8.34
N ILE A 293 -7.24 -13.30 8.40
CA ILE A 293 -7.15 -14.27 9.51
C ILE A 293 -6.92 -13.54 10.84
N TYR A 294 -6.02 -12.56 10.84
CA TYR A 294 -5.75 -11.73 12.00
C TYR A 294 -6.99 -10.94 12.45
N LEU A 295 -7.66 -10.26 11.52
CA LEU A 295 -8.87 -9.48 11.82
C LEU A 295 -10.07 -10.34 12.25
N LEU A 296 -10.16 -11.59 11.79
CA LEU A 296 -11.20 -12.52 12.21
C LEU A 296 -11.09 -12.92 13.69
N GLN A 297 -9.88 -12.85 14.25
CA GLN A 297 -9.59 -13.15 15.66
C GLN A 297 -9.38 -11.89 16.50
N PHE A 298 -9.29 -10.73 15.85
CA PHE A 298 -9.12 -9.46 16.50
C PHE A 298 -10.23 -9.21 17.52
N ASP A 299 -9.80 -9.12 18.77
CA ASP A 299 -10.62 -8.76 19.94
C ASP A 299 -11.80 -9.70 20.23
N ASN A 300 -12.14 -10.67 19.37
CA ASN A 300 -13.24 -11.64 19.54
C ASN A 300 -14.57 -11.06 20.09
N GLY A 301 -14.82 -9.76 19.89
CA GLY A 301 -15.98 -9.04 20.43
C GLY A 301 -15.84 -8.54 21.88
N ALA A 302 -14.63 -8.39 22.42
CA ALA A 302 -14.43 -7.77 23.71
C ALA A 302 -14.85 -6.29 23.67
N ARG A 303 -15.26 -5.77 24.83
CA ARG A 303 -15.79 -4.41 24.93
C ARG A 303 -14.70 -3.33 24.97
N SER A 304 -13.46 -3.73 25.20
CA SER A 304 -12.32 -2.84 25.39
C SER A 304 -11.04 -3.55 24.99
N TYR A 305 -10.35 -2.99 24.01
CA TYR A 305 -9.04 -3.45 23.55
C TYR A 305 -8.03 -2.30 23.58
N LYS A 306 -6.75 -2.66 23.66
CA LYS A 306 -5.65 -1.73 23.44
C LYS A 306 -5.00 -2.07 22.11
N LEU A 307 -4.94 -1.09 21.21
CA LEU A 307 -4.30 -1.26 19.89
C LEU A 307 -2.81 -1.60 20.01
N GLU A 308 -2.17 -1.25 21.12
CA GLU A 308 -0.77 -1.60 21.40
C GLU A 308 -0.55 -3.11 21.52
N ASP A 309 -1.58 -3.86 21.90
CA ASP A 309 -1.56 -5.33 22.03
C ASP A 309 -1.81 -6.03 20.67
N TRP A 310 -2.21 -5.26 19.64
CA TRP A 310 -2.51 -5.73 18.28
C TRP A 310 -1.74 -4.93 17.21
N PRO A 311 -0.40 -5.05 17.14
CA PRO A 311 0.46 -4.24 16.29
C PRO A 311 0.13 -4.27 14.80
N LEU A 312 -0.45 -5.37 14.30
CA LEU A 312 -0.79 -5.55 12.89
C LEU A 312 -2.19 -5.03 12.54
N ALA A 313 -3.07 -4.75 13.51
CA ALA A 313 -4.50 -4.54 13.28
C ALA A 313 -4.82 -3.38 12.33
N ILE A 314 -4.15 -2.24 12.48
CA ILE A 314 -4.38 -1.06 11.63
C ILE A 314 -3.92 -1.32 10.20
N TYR A 315 -2.74 -1.91 10.02
CA TYR A 315 -2.26 -2.28 8.69
C TYR A 315 -3.22 -3.27 8.04
N ALA A 316 -3.59 -4.32 8.77
CA ALA A 316 -4.48 -5.35 8.27
C ALA A 316 -5.81 -4.73 7.82
N ALA A 317 -6.45 -3.92 8.67
CA ALA A 317 -7.74 -3.28 8.40
C ALA A 317 -7.70 -2.34 7.18
N GLU A 318 -6.63 -1.57 7.03
CA GLU A 318 -6.46 -0.60 5.94
C GLU A 318 -6.13 -1.28 4.60
N PHE A 319 -5.25 -2.29 4.61
CA PHE A 319 -4.60 -2.77 3.39
C PHE A 319 -5.10 -4.11 2.85
N TRP A 320 -5.75 -4.97 3.66
CA TRP A 320 -6.28 -6.23 3.13
C TRP A 320 -7.17 -6.05 1.89
N PRO A 321 -8.06 -5.02 1.80
CA PRO A 321 -8.91 -4.83 0.62
C PRO A 321 -8.09 -4.51 -0.64
N ILE A 322 -7.00 -3.75 -0.46
CA ILE A 322 -6.09 -3.36 -1.54
C ILE A 322 -5.32 -4.59 -2.03
N HIS A 323 -4.78 -5.42 -1.14
CA HIS A 323 -4.10 -6.66 -1.52
C HIS A 323 -5.07 -7.62 -2.22
N PHE A 324 -6.28 -7.81 -1.68
CA PHE A 324 -7.32 -8.65 -2.29
C PHE A 324 -7.67 -8.18 -3.71
N SER A 325 -7.84 -6.87 -3.94
CA SER A 325 -8.18 -6.31 -5.26
C SER A 325 -7.12 -6.53 -6.35
N LYS A 326 -5.88 -6.81 -5.98
CA LYS A 326 -4.77 -7.06 -6.91
C LYS A 326 -4.62 -8.52 -7.33
N VAL A 327 -5.30 -9.43 -6.62
CA VAL A 327 -5.30 -10.86 -6.95
C VAL A 327 -6.24 -11.08 -8.13
N LYS A 328 -5.68 -11.45 -9.29
CA LYS A 328 -6.45 -11.70 -10.53
C LYS A 328 -7.28 -12.96 -10.43
N ASN A 329 -6.67 -14.05 -9.93
CA ASN A 329 -7.30 -15.34 -9.75
C ASN A 329 -7.41 -15.64 -8.26
N VAL A 330 -8.50 -15.14 -7.65
CA VAL A 330 -8.73 -15.34 -6.21
C VAL A 330 -8.98 -16.83 -5.95
N GLU A 331 -8.07 -17.45 -5.20
CA GLU A 331 -8.19 -18.85 -4.78
C GLU A 331 -9.39 -19.05 -3.85
N HIS A 332 -9.88 -20.29 -3.78
CA HIS A 332 -11.03 -20.63 -2.96
C HIS A 332 -10.84 -20.25 -1.48
N ILE A 333 -9.65 -20.48 -0.92
CA ILE A 333 -9.36 -20.17 0.50
C ILE A 333 -9.50 -18.68 0.79
N LEU A 334 -8.82 -17.82 0.00
CA LEU A 334 -8.89 -16.37 0.17
C LEU A 334 -10.32 -15.84 -0.05
N PHE A 335 -11.05 -16.41 -1.02
CA PHE A 335 -12.45 -16.04 -1.24
C PHE A 335 -13.34 -16.40 -0.03
N GLN A 336 -13.16 -17.58 0.58
CA GLN A 336 -13.90 -17.97 1.80
C GLN A 336 -13.55 -17.09 3.00
N LEU A 337 -12.28 -16.73 3.18
CA LEU A 337 -11.84 -15.79 4.22
C LEU A 337 -12.51 -14.42 4.04
N CYS A 338 -12.54 -13.91 2.80
CA CYS A 338 -13.24 -12.67 2.47
C CYS A 338 -14.74 -12.76 2.80
N LYS A 339 -15.41 -13.88 2.47
CA LYS A 339 -16.82 -14.11 2.85
C LYS A 339 -17.02 -14.09 4.37
N ARG A 340 -16.12 -14.71 5.13
CA ARG A 340 -16.19 -14.76 6.60
C ARG A 340 -16.13 -13.38 7.24
N ILE A 341 -15.16 -12.54 6.83
CA ILE A 341 -15.02 -11.18 7.38
C ILE A 341 -16.13 -10.24 6.90
N MET A 342 -16.70 -10.50 5.72
CA MET A 342 -17.81 -9.74 5.12
C MET A 342 -19.20 -10.25 5.52
N ARG A 343 -19.30 -11.08 6.56
CA ARG A 343 -20.59 -11.59 7.03
C ARG A 343 -21.38 -10.47 7.72
N ASP A 344 -22.61 -10.25 7.25
CA ASP A 344 -23.48 -9.17 7.76
C ASP A 344 -23.70 -9.30 9.28
N ASN A 345 -23.66 -8.16 9.97
CA ASN A 345 -23.78 -8.03 11.43
C ASN A 345 -22.85 -8.93 12.26
N SER A 346 -21.73 -9.41 11.71
CA SER A 346 -20.74 -10.16 12.49
C SER A 346 -19.88 -9.22 13.34
N PRO A 347 -19.49 -9.61 14.57
CA PRO A 347 -18.56 -8.82 15.38
C PRO A 347 -17.25 -8.51 14.66
N GLN A 348 -16.75 -9.44 13.84
CA GLN A 348 -15.53 -9.30 13.04
C GLN A 348 -15.67 -8.19 12.00
N TYR A 349 -16.78 -8.17 11.26
CA TYR A 349 -17.07 -7.11 10.29
C TYR A 349 -17.13 -5.74 10.97
N LEU A 350 -17.89 -5.65 12.08
CA LEU A 350 -18.02 -4.40 12.83
C LEU A 350 -16.67 -3.93 13.40
N ASN A 351 -15.85 -4.86 13.90
CA ASN A 351 -14.52 -4.54 14.41
C ASN A 351 -13.59 -4.04 13.32
N TRP A 352 -13.59 -4.68 12.14
CA TRP A 352 -12.84 -4.19 10.99
C TRP A 352 -13.26 -2.76 10.61
N GLN A 353 -14.57 -2.50 10.52
CA GLN A 353 -15.11 -1.17 10.19
C GLN A 353 -14.79 -0.09 11.25
N LYS A 354 -14.69 -0.48 12.53
CA LYS A 354 -14.22 0.42 13.60
C LYS A 354 -12.74 0.80 13.44
N LEU A 355 -11.91 -0.15 13.02
CA LEU A 355 -10.48 0.05 12.80
C LEU A 355 -10.22 0.91 11.56
N TYR A 356 -10.93 0.62 10.46
CA TYR A 356 -10.77 1.32 9.20
C TYR A 356 -12.08 1.35 8.39
N CYS A 357 -12.52 2.56 8.05
CA CYS A 357 -13.70 2.81 7.22
C CYS A 357 -13.26 3.10 5.77
N LEU A 358 -13.69 2.25 4.82
CA LEU A 358 -13.14 2.20 3.45
C LEU A 358 -13.48 3.42 2.58
N ASP A 359 -14.70 3.94 2.69
CA ASP A 359 -15.22 5.05 1.88
C ASP A 359 -15.02 6.40 2.57
N ASP A 360 -14.71 6.37 3.86
CA ASP A 360 -14.39 7.53 4.66
C ASP A 360 -13.35 7.21 5.74
N PRO A 361 -12.04 7.27 5.40
CA PRO A 361 -10.97 7.05 6.37
C PRO A 361 -10.99 8.05 7.54
N THR A 362 -11.66 9.20 7.37
CA THR A 362 -11.83 10.25 8.39
C THR A 362 -12.62 9.73 9.59
N LEU A 363 -13.53 8.80 9.34
CA LEU A 363 -14.36 8.18 10.36
C LEU A 363 -13.63 7.02 11.06
N SER A 364 -12.47 6.59 10.54
CA SER A 364 -11.62 5.61 11.22
C SER A 364 -11.19 6.18 12.57
N ARG A 365 -11.32 5.40 13.64
CA ARG A 365 -11.14 5.85 15.05
C ARG A 365 -12.22 6.80 15.60
N PHE A 366 -13.04 7.46 14.76
CA PHE A 366 -14.24 8.16 15.22
C PHE A 366 -15.30 7.15 15.68
N TRP A 367 -15.49 6.07 14.92
CA TRP A 367 -16.37 4.94 15.29
C TRP A 367 -15.97 4.26 16.61
N LEU A 368 -14.70 4.37 17.05
CA LEU A 368 -14.26 3.85 18.36
C LEU A 368 -14.88 4.61 19.54
N ARG A 369 -15.41 5.82 19.31
CA ARG A 369 -15.97 6.69 20.35
C ARG A 369 -17.50 6.66 20.41
N LEU A 370 -18.14 5.98 19.46
CA LEU A 370 -19.60 5.88 19.38
C LEU A 370 -20.12 4.68 20.20
N ASN A 371 -21.36 4.77 20.67
CA ASN A 371 -21.98 3.65 21.37
C ASN A 371 -22.19 2.48 20.38
N PRO A 372 -22.08 1.22 20.82
CA PRO A 372 -22.28 0.04 19.96
C PRO A 372 -23.59 0.07 19.14
N GLN A 373 -24.68 0.60 19.72
CA GLN A 373 -25.98 0.73 19.05
C GLN A 373 -25.97 1.76 17.90
N ASP A 374 -25.21 2.84 18.02
CA ASP A 374 -25.04 3.85 16.97
C ASP A 374 -24.10 3.35 15.86
N ILE A 375 -23.23 2.39 16.18
CA ILE A 375 -22.30 1.75 15.23
C ILE A 375 -23.04 0.73 14.36
N GLU A 376 -23.83 -0.16 14.97
CA GLU A 376 -24.59 -1.20 14.25
C GLU A 376 -25.62 -0.62 13.27
N THR A 377 -26.17 0.56 13.60
CA THR A 377 -27.19 1.22 12.78
C THR A 377 -26.60 2.09 11.66
N ASN A 378 -25.37 2.58 11.80
CA ASN A 378 -24.74 3.49 10.82
C ASN A 378 -23.64 2.83 9.97
N ILE A 379 -23.09 1.67 10.37
CA ILE A 379 -22.12 0.96 9.54
C ILE A 379 -22.81 0.46 8.26
N PRO A 380 -22.28 0.79 7.07
CA PRO A 380 -22.83 0.30 5.81
C PRO A 380 -22.78 -1.22 5.76
N LYS A 381 -23.75 -1.86 5.10
CA LYS A 381 -23.78 -3.32 4.98
C LYS A 381 -22.64 -3.83 4.08
N PRO A 382 -22.20 -5.09 4.22
CA PRO A 382 -21.10 -5.64 3.42
C PRO A 382 -21.29 -5.51 1.91
N LEU A 383 -22.53 -5.63 1.42
CA LEU A 383 -22.86 -5.47 0.00
C LEU A 383 -22.47 -4.08 -0.54
N TYR A 384 -22.60 -3.02 0.26
CA TYR A 384 -22.17 -1.67 -0.11
C TYR A 384 -20.66 -1.62 -0.36
N TYR A 385 -19.84 -2.18 0.54
CA TYR A 385 -18.39 -2.17 0.36
C TYR A 385 -17.90 -3.13 -0.73
N ALA A 386 -18.58 -4.26 -0.92
CA ALA A 386 -18.32 -5.13 -2.07
C ALA A 386 -18.56 -4.37 -3.38
N ALA A 387 -19.61 -3.54 -3.44
CA ALA A 387 -19.88 -2.69 -4.60
C ALA A 387 -18.85 -1.56 -4.76
N TYR A 388 -18.52 -0.88 -3.66
CA TYR A 388 -17.51 0.20 -3.61
C TYR A 388 -16.11 -0.26 -4.04
N GLN A 389 -15.72 -1.50 -3.72
CA GLN A 389 -14.42 -2.07 -4.12
C GLN A 389 -14.46 -2.81 -5.46
N GLY A 390 -15.65 -3.00 -6.04
CA GLY A 390 -15.80 -3.73 -7.30
C GLY A 390 -15.61 -5.24 -7.17
N TRP A 391 -15.86 -5.83 -6.00
CA TRP A 391 -15.76 -7.27 -5.77
C TRP A 391 -16.98 -8.00 -6.32
N THR A 392 -17.14 -7.98 -7.65
CA THR A 392 -18.35 -8.45 -8.33
C THR A 392 -18.70 -9.90 -7.96
N ASN A 393 -17.74 -10.80 -7.90
CA ASN A 393 -18.00 -12.20 -7.53
C ASN A 393 -18.53 -12.35 -6.09
N LEU A 394 -17.95 -11.62 -5.13
CA LEU A 394 -18.43 -11.61 -3.74
C LEU A 394 -19.83 -10.99 -3.66
N LEU A 395 -20.05 -9.89 -4.38
CA LEU A 395 -21.34 -9.21 -4.44
C LEU A 395 -22.44 -10.13 -5.00
N GLN A 396 -22.15 -10.86 -6.08
CA GLN A 396 -23.06 -11.86 -6.65
C GLN A 396 -23.38 -12.96 -5.64
N ASP A 397 -22.39 -13.46 -4.92
CA ASP A 397 -22.57 -14.48 -3.88
C ASP A 397 -23.45 -13.97 -2.73
N ILE A 398 -23.19 -12.76 -2.21
CA ILE A 398 -24.00 -12.15 -1.15
C ILE A 398 -25.47 -12.02 -1.57
N ILE A 399 -25.72 -11.55 -2.81
CA ILE A 399 -27.09 -11.41 -3.34
C ILE A 399 -27.78 -12.77 -3.50
N LYS A 400 -27.08 -13.78 -4.03
CA LYS A 400 -27.62 -15.14 -4.18
C LYS A 400 -27.93 -15.78 -2.82
N GLU A 401 -27.07 -15.61 -1.83
CA GLU A 401 -27.29 -16.12 -0.48
C GLU A 401 -28.50 -15.46 0.19
N ALA A 402 -28.65 -14.14 0.05
CA ALA A 402 -29.80 -13.42 0.56
C ALA A 402 -31.12 -13.87 -0.12
N GLN A 403 -31.10 -14.09 -1.44
CA GLN A 403 -32.27 -14.58 -2.18
C GLN A 403 -32.66 -16.02 -1.81
N THR A 404 -31.68 -16.89 -1.55
CA THR A 404 -31.92 -18.31 -1.21
C THR A 404 -32.38 -18.53 0.23
N GLN A 405 -31.81 -17.80 1.21
CA GLN A 405 -32.25 -17.86 2.61
C GLN A 405 -33.69 -17.32 2.82
N ASN A 406 -34.16 -16.48 1.90
CA ASN A 406 -35.48 -15.86 1.95
C ASN A 406 -36.58 -16.66 1.24
N ALA A 407 -36.24 -17.71 0.51
CA ALA A 407 -37.21 -18.56 -0.20
C ALA A 407 -38.06 -19.45 0.74
N THR A 408 -37.68 -19.58 2.02
CA THR A 408 -38.37 -20.42 3.01
C THR A 408 -39.52 -19.74 3.76
N ASN A 409 -39.69 -18.41 3.66
CA ASN A 409 -40.80 -17.67 4.28
C ASN A 409 -41.34 -16.57 3.34
N MET A 410 -42.65 -16.59 3.02
CA MET A 410 -43.28 -15.59 2.14
C MET A 410 -43.09 -14.12 2.57
N LEU A 411 -42.89 -13.86 3.87
CA LEU A 411 -42.56 -12.52 4.40
C LEU A 411 -41.14 -12.03 4.01
N ASN A 412 -40.24 -12.93 3.63
CA ASN A 412 -38.85 -12.60 3.29
C ASN A 412 -38.67 -12.24 1.80
N VAL A 413 -39.63 -12.51 0.92
CA VAL A 413 -39.54 -12.14 -0.51
C VAL A 413 -39.49 -10.61 -0.70
N LEU A 414 -40.18 -9.85 0.15
CA LEU A 414 -40.10 -8.38 0.18
C LEU A 414 -38.76 -7.88 0.78
N ALA A 415 -38.10 -8.68 1.62
CA ALA A 415 -36.76 -8.39 2.13
C ALA A 415 -35.65 -8.68 1.10
N SER A 416 -35.86 -9.64 0.19
CA SER A 416 -34.94 -9.95 -0.93
C SER A 416 -34.78 -8.79 -1.92
N ASN A 417 -35.88 -8.07 -2.23
CA ASN A 417 -35.84 -6.86 -3.05
C ASN A 417 -35.21 -5.66 -2.32
N ASN A 418 -35.10 -5.72 -0.97
CA ASN A 418 -34.59 -4.64 -0.15
C ASN A 418 -33.06 -4.67 0.01
N ILE A 419 -32.40 -5.84 -0.18
CA ILE A 419 -30.94 -5.91 0.03
C ILE A 419 -30.15 -5.18 -1.05
N ILE A 420 -30.63 -5.14 -2.30
CA ILE A 420 -29.91 -4.52 -3.43
C ILE A 420 -29.93 -2.99 -3.33
N ASN A 421 -31.03 -2.46 -2.78
CA ASN A 421 -31.29 -1.04 -2.60
C ASN A 421 -31.01 -0.56 -1.18
N ILE A 422 -30.17 -1.29 -0.43
CA ILE A 422 -29.75 -0.89 0.91
C ILE A 422 -29.19 0.53 0.90
N MET A 423 -29.60 1.31 1.87
CA MET A 423 -29.02 2.62 2.10
C MET A 423 -27.95 2.54 3.16
N GLY A 424 -26.82 3.21 2.93
CA GLY A 424 -25.72 3.29 3.86
C GLY A 424 -24.45 3.80 3.20
N GLY A 425 -23.52 4.29 4.03
CA GLY A 425 -22.22 4.75 3.59
C GLY A 425 -22.25 6.13 2.94
N ARG A 426 -21.05 6.62 2.61
CA ARG A 426 -20.84 7.94 2.05
C ARG A 426 -21.62 8.20 0.76
N TYR A 427 -21.72 7.19 -0.09
CA TYR A 427 -22.40 7.30 -1.39
C TYR A 427 -23.83 6.79 -1.37
N GLY A 428 -24.42 6.49 -0.21
CA GLY A 428 -25.86 6.21 -0.13
C GLY A 428 -26.28 4.79 -0.53
N THR A 429 -25.92 4.27 -1.72
CA THR A 429 -26.32 2.91 -2.16
C THR A 429 -25.16 2.13 -2.77
N PRO A 430 -25.24 0.78 -2.87
CA PRO A 430 -24.24 -0.02 -3.57
C PRO A 430 -24.06 0.40 -5.03
N LEU A 431 -25.17 0.70 -5.73
CA LEU A 431 -25.14 1.14 -7.13
C LEU A 431 -24.42 2.48 -7.27
N GLN A 432 -24.71 3.44 -6.39
CA GLN A 432 -24.06 4.76 -6.40
C GLN A 432 -22.57 4.66 -6.04
N ALA A 433 -22.19 3.78 -5.10
CA ALA A 433 -20.79 3.52 -4.76
C ALA A 433 -20.00 2.90 -5.92
N ALA A 434 -20.57 1.88 -6.58
CA ALA A 434 -19.96 1.25 -7.76
C ALA A 434 -19.86 2.24 -8.94
N ALA A 435 -20.87 3.08 -9.12
CA ALA A 435 -20.89 4.13 -10.13
C ALA A 435 -19.78 5.16 -9.89
N PHE A 436 -19.62 5.65 -8.66
CA PHE A 436 -18.57 6.59 -8.28
C PHE A 436 -17.16 6.01 -8.53
N LYS A 437 -16.95 4.72 -8.24
CA LYS A 437 -15.65 4.03 -8.30
C LYS A 437 -15.29 3.43 -9.66
N ASN A 438 -16.11 3.66 -10.68
CA ASN A 438 -15.93 3.15 -12.03
C ASN A 438 -15.96 1.61 -12.16
N HIS A 439 -16.82 0.94 -11.40
CA HIS A 439 -16.93 -0.53 -11.42
C HIS A 439 -18.06 -1.00 -12.35
N ILE A 440 -17.87 -0.87 -13.67
CA ILE A 440 -18.91 -1.16 -14.67
C ILE A 440 -19.52 -2.57 -14.56
N GLN A 441 -18.71 -3.61 -14.36
CA GLN A 441 -19.21 -4.99 -14.20
C GLN A 441 -20.14 -5.13 -12.99
N THR A 442 -19.84 -4.41 -11.91
CA THR A 442 -20.68 -4.38 -10.72
C THR A 442 -21.96 -3.57 -10.94
N VAL A 443 -21.87 -2.43 -11.65
CA VAL A 443 -23.03 -1.62 -12.03
C VAL A 443 -24.00 -2.45 -12.89
N ASP A 444 -23.51 -3.08 -13.95
CA ASP A 444 -24.32 -3.90 -14.85
C ASP A 444 -25.03 -5.02 -14.08
N TYR A 445 -24.31 -5.69 -13.17
CA TYR A 445 -24.90 -6.75 -12.35
C TYR A 445 -25.97 -6.21 -11.41
N LEU A 446 -25.70 -5.13 -10.67
CA LEU A 446 -26.66 -4.52 -9.75
C LEU A 446 -27.94 -4.09 -10.47
N LEU A 447 -27.83 -3.44 -11.64
CA LEU A 447 -28.97 -3.06 -12.48
C LEU A 447 -29.75 -4.29 -12.95
N SER A 448 -29.06 -5.33 -13.42
CA SER A 448 -29.71 -6.60 -13.83
C SER A 448 -30.41 -7.32 -12.67
N ALA A 449 -29.93 -7.10 -11.44
CA ALA A 449 -30.51 -7.65 -10.23
C ALA A 449 -31.69 -6.81 -9.69
N GLY A 450 -32.00 -5.66 -10.30
CA GLY A 450 -33.13 -4.80 -9.92
C GLY A 450 -32.76 -3.64 -9.00
N ALA A 451 -31.51 -3.18 -9.00
CA ALA A 451 -31.14 -1.94 -8.33
C ALA A 451 -31.89 -0.76 -8.94
N ASP A 452 -32.48 0.09 -8.10
CA ASP A 452 -33.19 1.29 -8.51
C ASP A 452 -32.16 2.43 -8.73
N PRO A 453 -31.97 2.91 -9.98
CA PRO A 453 -30.98 3.93 -10.30
C PRO A 453 -31.33 5.32 -9.74
N ASP A 454 -32.58 5.54 -9.35
CA ASP A 454 -33.13 6.84 -8.96
C ASP A 454 -33.19 7.03 -7.44
N ILE A 455 -32.74 6.05 -6.66
CA ILE A 455 -32.62 6.20 -5.20
C ILE A 455 -31.77 7.42 -4.89
N GLN A 456 -32.39 8.33 -4.13
CA GLN A 456 -31.75 9.56 -3.72
C GLN A 456 -31.06 9.40 -2.37
N GLY A 457 -29.78 9.74 -2.32
CA GLY A 457 -28.98 9.71 -1.10
C GLY A 457 -27.51 9.99 -1.34
N GLY A 458 -26.72 9.82 -0.27
CA GLY A 458 -25.27 9.98 -0.31
C GLY A 458 -24.80 11.38 -0.73
N GLU A 459 -23.50 11.50 -0.95
CA GLU A 459 -22.83 12.76 -1.30
C GLU A 459 -23.28 13.36 -2.64
N TYR A 460 -23.61 12.52 -3.64
CA TYR A 460 -23.87 12.97 -5.02
C TYR A 460 -25.35 12.99 -5.41
N GLY A 461 -26.25 12.44 -4.60
CA GLY A 461 -27.67 12.41 -4.93
C GLY A 461 -28.13 11.09 -5.55
N THR A 462 -27.72 10.73 -6.76
CA THR A 462 -28.05 9.43 -7.39
C THR A 462 -26.81 8.77 -8.01
N ALA A 463 -26.93 7.52 -8.47
CA ALA A 463 -25.86 6.85 -9.21
C ALA A 463 -25.46 7.61 -10.49
N LEU A 464 -26.44 8.21 -11.19
CA LEU A 464 -26.20 8.98 -12.40
C LEU A 464 -25.42 10.28 -12.10
N HIS A 465 -25.77 10.98 -11.02
CA HIS A 465 -25.00 12.15 -10.57
C HIS A 465 -23.55 11.78 -10.23
N ALA A 466 -23.32 10.67 -9.53
CA ALA A 466 -21.98 10.22 -9.18
C ALA A 466 -21.13 9.89 -10.42
N ALA A 467 -21.68 9.15 -11.38
CA ALA A 467 -21.00 8.81 -12.63
C ALA A 467 -20.72 10.05 -13.49
N ALA A 468 -21.69 10.97 -13.59
CA ALA A 468 -21.55 12.21 -14.35
C ALA A 468 -20.53 13.16 -13.72
N TYR A 469 -20.51 13.28 -12.39
CA TYR A 469 -19.53 14.09 -11.67
C TYR A 469 -18.10 13.55 -11.80
N MET A 470 -17.93 12.23 -11.90
CA MET A 470 -16.61 11.58 -11.99
C MET A 470 -16.11 11.37 -13.43
N GLY A 471 -16.97 11.55 -14.44
CA GLY A 471 -16.58 11.40 -15.84
C GLY A 471 -16.68 9.98 -16.40
N HIS A 472 -17.45 9.09 -15.76
CA HIS A 472 -17.51 7.66 -16.13
C HIS A 472 -18.58 7.41 -17.19
N LYS A 473 -18.25 7.71 -18.45
CA LYS A 473 -19.16 7.67 -19.60
C LYS A 473 -19.87 6.32 -19.79
N GLU A 474 -19.15 5.22 -19.64
CA GLU A 474 -19.69 3.87 -19.82
C GLU A 474 -20.78 3.57 -18.78
N ILE A 475 -20.59 4.02 -17.54
CA ILE A 475 -21.55 3.87 -16.45
C ILE A 475 -22.76 4.79 -16.64
N VAL A 476 -22.55 6.03 -17.12
CA VAL A 476 -23.65 6.92 -17.51
C VAL A 476 -24.55 6.23 -18.53
N ASN A 477 -23.97 5.68 -19.60
CA ASN A 477 -24.75 4.95 -20.61
C ASN A 477 -25.49 3.73 -20.03
N ALA A 478 -24.87 2.98 -19.12
CA ALA A 478 -25.52 1.83 -18.48
C ALA A 478 -26.74 2.27 -17.65
N LEU A 479 -26.60 3.35 -16.88
CA LEU A 479 -27.68 3.92 -16.06
C LEU A 479 -28.83 4.47 -16.90
N LEU A 480 -28.54 5.21 -17.99
CA LEU A 480 -29.57 5.71 -18.91
C LEU A 480 -30.34 4.57 -19.58
N LYS A 481 -29.64 3.52 -20.03
CA LYS A 481 -30.28 2.32 -20.58
C LYS A 481 -31.16 1.59 -19.56
N ALA A 482 -30.87 1.73 -18.28
CA ALA A 482 -31.67 1.20 -17.19
C ALA A 482 -32.82 2.15 -16.76
N GLY A 483 -33.00 3.28 -17.44
CA GLY A 483 -34.10 4.21 -17.22
C GLY A 483 -33.87 5.23 -16.10
N ALA A 484 -32.61 5.54 -15.77
CA ALA A 484 -32.30 6.57 -14.77
C ALA A 484 -32.84 7.96 -15.18
N ASP A 485 -33.54 8.64 -14.28
CA ASP A 485 -34.13 9.95 -14.53
C ASP A 485 -33.05 11.06 -14.54
N VAL A 486 -32.81 11.61 -15.73
CA VAL A 486 -31.85 12.71 -15.96
C VAL A 486 -32.26 14.05 -15.36
N HIS A 487 -33.54 14.21 -14.98
CA HIS A 487 -34.11 15.46 -14.46
C HIS A 487 -34.09 15.56 -12.94
N ILE A 488 -33.69 14.51 -12.22
CA ILE A 488 -33.55 14.55 -10.76
C ILE A 488 -32.58 15.68 -10.38
N LYS A 489 -33.02 16.55 -9.46
CA LYS A 489 -32.21 17.64 -8.90
C LYS A 489 -31.83 17.32 -7.45
N LYS A 490 -30.55 17.09 -7.18
CA LYS A 490 -30.07 16.77 -5.84
C LYS A 490 -28.66 17.30 -5.55
N GLY A 491 -28.41 17.59 -4.27
CA GLY A 491 -27.09 17.99 -3.78
C GLY A 491 -26.65 19.37 -4.30
N ILE A 492 -25.35 19.64 -4.16
CA ILE A 492 -24.73 20.91 -4.54
C ILE A 492 -24.55 21.09 -6.06
N HIS A 493 -24.67 20.01 -6.83
CA HIS A 493 -24.41 20.01 -8.27
C HIS A 493 -25.66 20.14 -9.13
N GLY A 494 -26.86 20.09 -8.54
CA GLY A 494 -28.13 20.20 -9.26
C GLY A 494 -28.49 18.91 -9.98
N THR A 495 -28.53 18.92 -11.32
CA THR A 495 -28.77 17.74 -12.19
C THR A 495 -27.47 17.01 -12.53
N ALA A 496 -27.56 15.77 -13.01
CA ALA A 496 -26.40 15.04 -13.53
C ALA A 496 -25.71 15.81 -14.68
N LEU A 497 -26.48 16.50 -15.53
CA LEU A 497 -25.97 17.34 -16.60
C LEU A 497 -25.12 18.49 -16.06
N GLN A 498 -25.60 19.18 -15.02
CA GLN A 498 -24.86 20.26 -14.37
C GLN A 498 -23.59 19.74 -13.67
N ALA A 499 -23.62 18.54 -13.08
CA ALA A 499 -22.44 17.90 -12.50
C ALA A 499 -21.35 17.60 -13.55
N ALA A 500 -21.73 17.07 -14.72
CA ALA A 500 -20.82 16.82 -15.84
C ALA A 500 -20.26 18.14 -16.42
N ALA A 501 -21.12 19.15 -16.59
CA ALA A 501 -20.75 20.45 -17.14
C ALA A 501 -19.74 21.18 -16.23
N ASN A 502 -19.94 21.14 -14.90
CA ASN A 502 -19.03 21.77 -13.93
C ASN A 502 -17.60 21.20 -13.99
N ASN A 503 -17.45 19.93 -14.38
CA ASN A 503 -16.14 19.27 -14.50
C ASN A 503 -15.62 19.23 -15.95
N GLY A 504 -16.36 19.76 -16.92
CA GLY A 504 -15.94 19.84 -18.32
C GLY A 504 -16.03 18.53 -19.11
N PHE A 505 -16.88 17.59 -18.69
CA PHE A 505 -17.05 16.30 -19.39
C PHE A 505 -18.02 16.42 -20.58
N VAL A 506 -17.54 17.01 -21.68
CA VAL A 506 -18.34 17.34 -22.88
C VAL A 506 -19.12 16.14 -23.44
N GLU A 507 -18.47 14.98 -23.59
CA GLU A 507 -19.16 13.79 -24.12
C GLU A 507 -20.34 13.33 -23.25
N ILE A 508 -20.23 13.48 -21.92
CA ILE A 508 -21.31 13.13 -20.99
C ILE A 508 -22.41 14.18 -21.02
N VAL A 509 -22.06 15.45 -21.18
CA VAL A 509 -23.03 16.54 -21.37
C VAL A 509 -23.88 16.28 -22.61
N ASP A 510 -23.25 15.92 -23.73
CA ASP A 510 -23.96 15.64 -24.98
C ASP A 510 -24.88 14.42 -24.84
N LEU A 511 -24.41 13.35 -24.17
CA LEU A 511 -25.23 12.16 -23.88
C LEU A 511 -26.46 12.49 -23.03
N LEU A 512 -26.27 13.22 -21.93
CA LEU A 512 -27.37 13.59 -21.02
C LEU A 512 -28.36 14.56 -21.68
N GLN A 513 -27.89 15.47 -22.55
CA GLN A 513 -28.78 16.34 -23.31
C GLN A 513 -29.60 15.59 -24.34
N ALA A 514 -28.98 14.65 -25.07
CA ALA A 514 -29.68 13.82 -26.04
C ALA A 514 -30.79 13.01 -25.36
N ASP A 515 -30.51 12.41 -24.20
CA ASP A 515 -31.46 11.62 -23.43
C ASP A 515 -32.61 12.48 -22.86
N ALA A 516 -32.27 13.63 -22.26
CA ALA A 516 -33.26 14.60 -21.75
C ALA A 516 -34.22 15.10 -22.85
N ASN A 517 -33.71 15.40 -24.05
CA ASN A 517 -34.53 15.85 -25.17
C ASN A 517 -35.39 14.72 -25.80
N SER A 518 -35.09 13.46 -25.50
CA SER A 518 -35.86 12.30 -25.97
C SER A 518 -36.93 11.82 -25.00
N SER A 519 -36.86 12.30 -23.75
CA SER A 519 -37.77 11.95 -22.65
C SER A 519 -38.91 12.96 -22.46
N ASP A 520 -38.83 14.13 -23.10
CA ASP A 520 -39.89 15.13 -23.29
C ASP A 520 -40.70 14.84 -24.58
#